data_AF-A0A6G1DUY7-F1
#
_entry.id   AF-A0A6G1DUY7-F1
#
_cell.length_a   1.000
_cell.length_b   1.000
_cell.length_c   1.000
_cell.angle_alpha   90.00
_cell.angle_beta   90.00
_cell.angle_gamma   90.00
#
_symmetry.space_group_name_H-M   'P 1'
#
loop_
_entity.id
_entity.type
_entity.pdbx_description
1 polymer ?
#
loop_
_entity_poly.entity_id
_entity_poly.type
_entity_poly.pdbx_seq_one_letter_code
_entity_poly.pdbx_strand_id
1 'polypeptide(L)'
;MVYPLLPITYQPRAAAAPSPALDQWMKRFEEAEKLVADVVQKIAERESVSPSLPQELQRRTAEIRRKVAILETRLDMMQEDLSQLPNKQRISLKELNKLAAKLSALSSKVKEVGLPFTRNRNSNRSDLLGPEDNHAKVDVRSIAEMGNREIIELQKKVIKEQDHELDQLEETIVSTKHIALTINEELDLHTRLIDDLDERTEETSNQLQILNALISCLLAREIKAMELVAAGCDASVLLDSTANGTAEKDAMPNKSLRGFEVVDSAKQRLESACKGVVSCADILAFAARDSVVLTGGSPYRVPAGRRDGNTSVAADALASLPPPTADVAKLTQMFAKYGLSQDEMVTLSGAHTIGVTHCSSFSSRLYGYNSSTGQDPALNAAMATRLARTCPPGSANTVAMDAGSENTFDTSYYQNLLADRGVLASDQTLTADNATAALVGQNAYNMYLFSTRFGQAMVKMGAIQVLTGTNGQIRTNCRV
;
A
#
# COMPACT_ATOMS: atom_id res chain seq x y z
N MET A 1 -33.37 -36.98 54.41
CA MET A 1 -31.92 -36.73 54.31
C MET A 1 -31.70 -35.71 53.22
N VAL A 2 -31.19 -34.54 53.59
CA VAL A 2 -30.90 -33.40 52.73
C VAL A 2 -29.46 -33.54 52.24
N TYR A 3 -29.25 -33.47 50.93
CA TYR A 3 -27.96 -33.22 50.28
C TYR A 3 -28.22 -32.37 49.02
N PRO A 4 -27.26 -31.53 48.61
CA PRO A 4 -27.48 -30.09 48.50
C PRO A 4 -27.53 -29.63 47.04
N LEU A 5 -28.22 -28.51 46.82
CA LEU A 5 -28.19 -27.74 45.58
C LEU A 5 -26.77 -27.20 45.37
N LEU A 6 -26.13 -27.59 44.27
CA LEU A 6 -24.90 -26.96 43.80
C LEU A 6 -25.22 -25.53 43.32
N PRO A 7 -24.37 -24.54 43.64
CA PRO A 7 -24.63 -23.15 43.31
C PRO A 7 -24.47 -22.92 41.81
N ILE A 8 -25.49 -22.29 41.21
CA ILE A 8 -25.36 -21.65 39.90
C ILE A 8 -24.36 -20.51 40.08
N THR A 9 -23.10 -20.74 39.73
CA THR A 9 -22.13 -19.65 39.61
C THR A 9 -22.58 -18.77 38.45
N TYR A 10 -23.10 -17.60 38.81
CA TYR A 10 -23.31 -16.49 37.89
C TYR A 10 -21.94 -16.10 37.33
N GLN A 11 -21.60 -16.58 36.13
CA GLN A 11 -20.48 -15.99 35.40
C GLN A 11 -20.90 -14.56 35.03
N PRO A 12 -20.23 -13.51 35.54
CA PRO A 12 -20.45 -12.19 35.01
C PRO A 12 -20.12 -12.26 33.52
N ARG A 13 -21.08 -11.85 32.69
CA ARG A 13 -20.93 -11.66 31.26
C ARG A 13 -19.64 -10.85 31.06
N ALA A 14 -18.59 -11.50 30.56
CA ALA A 14 -17.35 -10.84 30.22
C ALA A 14 -17.71 -9.61 29.38
N ALA A 15 -17.27 -8.43 29.83
CA ALA A 15 -17.40 -7.20 29.07
C ALA A 15 -16.82 -7.47 27.68
N ALA A 16 -17.62 -7.20 26.65
CA ALA A 16 -17.20 -7.36 25.27
C ALA A 16 -15.88 -6.60 25.07
N ALA A 17 -14.86 -7.29 24.59
CA ALA A 17 -13.60 -6.67 24.21
C ALA A 17 -13.85 -5.54 23.20
N PRO A 18 -13.04 -4.47 23.19
CA PRO A 18 -13.21 -3.36 22.25
C PRO A 18 -13.10 -3.85 20.81
N SER A 19 -14.21 -3.66 20.14
CA SER A 19 -14.45 -3.59 18.73
C SER A 19 -13.48 -2.70 17.93
N PRO A 20 -12.63 -3.24 17.04
CA PRO A 20 -11.64 -2.45 16.28
C PRO A 20 -12.26 -1.36 15.38
N ALA A 21 -13.46 -1.60 14.85
CA ALA A 21 -14.11 -0.70 13.90
C ALA A 21 -14.74 0.53 14.58
N LEU A 22 -15.31 0.36 15.77
CA LEU A 22 -15.88 1.46 16.55
C LEU A 22 -14.77 2.36 17.10
N ASP A 23 -13.67 1.79 17.57
CA ASP A 23 -12.51 2.53 18.08
C ASP A 23 -11.86 3.35 16.96
N GLN A 24 -11.76 2.78 15.76
CA GLN A 24 -11.27 3.49 14.58
C GLN A 24 -12.20 4.64 14.16
N TRP A 25 -13.52 4.44 14.21
CA TRP A 25 -14.49 5.50 13.93
C TRP A 25 -14.41 6.64 14.97
N MET A 26 -14.30 6.29 16.25
CA MET A 26 -14.16 7.25 17.35
C MET A 26 -12.88 8.08 17.22
N LYS A 27 -11.76 7.45 16.85
CA LYS A 27 -10.51 8.16 16.60
C LYS A 27 -10.64 9.19 15.46
N ARG A 28 -11.30 8.80 14.36
CA ARG A 28 -11.58 9.71 13.22
C ARG A 28 -12.51 10.86 13.61
N PHE A 29 -13.45 10.61 14.52
CA PHE A 29 -14.33 11.65 15.07
C PHE A 29 -13.55 12.68 15.90
N GLU A 30 -12.67 12.23 16.81
CA GLU A 30 -11.82 13.14 17.61
C GLU A 30 -10.87 13.97 16.73
N GLU A 31 -10.34 13.38 15.65
CA GLU A 31 -9.52 14.09 14.68
C GLU A 31 -10.32 15.17 13.93
N ALA A 32 -11.57 14.88 13.56
CA ALA A 32 -12.46 15.87 12.95
C ALA A 32 -12.77 17.02 13.91
N GLU A 33 -13.03 16.75 15.20
CA GLU A 33 -13.25 17.80 16.21
C GLU A 33 -12.04 18.72 16.36
N LYS A 34 -10.82 18.18 16.35
CA LYS A 34 -9.58 18.97 16.39
C LYS A 34 -9.43 19.86 15.16
N LEU A 35 -9.76 19.35 13.98
CA LEU A 35 -9.71 20.13 12.75
C LEU A 35 -10.73 21.28 12.74
N VAL A 36 -11.93 21.08 13.31
CA VAL A 36 -12.90 22.18 13.48
C VAL A 36 -12.34 23.27 14.40
N ALA A 37 -11.67 22.90 15.49
CA ALA A 37 -11.04 23.88 16.38
C ALA A 37 -9.93 24.68 15.69
N ASP A 38 -9.10 24.01 14.87
CA ASP A 38 -8.06 24.67 14.05
C ASP A 38 -8.65 25.65 13.02
N VAL A 39 -9.75 25.31 12.37
CA VAL A 39 -10.44 26.22 11.45
C VAL A 39 -10.97 27.46 12.18
N VAL A 40 -11.58 27.28 13.36
CA VAL A 40 -12.06 28.41 14.19
C VAL A 40 -10.89 29.31 14.61
N GLN A 41 -9.76 28.73 15.00
CA GLN A 41 -8.56 29.49 15.34
C GLN A 41 -8.05 30.31 14.14
N LYS A 42 -8.01 29.70 12.94
CA LYS A 42 -7.57 30.39 11.72
C LYS A 42 -8.51 31.52 11.30
N ILE A 43 -9.79 31.41 11.60
CA ILE A 43 -10.76 32.50 11.42
C ILE A 43 -10.44 33.66 12.35
N ALA A 44 -10.18 33.39 13.64
CA ALA A 44 -9.78 34.41 14.60
C ALA A 44 -8.44 35.09 14.19
N GLU A 45 -7.48 34.32 13.68
CA GLU A 45 -6.23 34.86 13.15
C GLU A 45 -6.48 35.76 11.93
N ARG A 46 -7.39 35.39 11.02
CA ARG A 46 -7.78 36.22 9.88
C ARG A 46 -8.43 37.54 10.33
N GLU A 47 -9.27 37.52 11.36
CA GLU A 47 -9.93 38.70 11.92
C GLU A 47 -8.94 39.67 12.60
N SER A 48 -7.78 39.18 13.04
CA SER A 48 -6.71 40.00 13.61
C SER A 48 -5.86 40.75 12.57
N VAL A 49 -6.01 40.45 11.27
CA VAL A 49 -5.24 41.08 10.19
C VAL A 49 -5.83 42.45 9.86
N SER A 50 -4.97 43.47 9.81
CA SER A 50 -5.36 44.84 9.43
C SER A 50 -6.03 44.87 8.05
N PRO A 51 -7.14 45.62 7.86
CA PRO A 51 -7.82 45.77 6.57
C PRO A 51 -6.94 46.32 5.43
N SER A 52 -5.75 46.83 5.75
CA SER A 52 -4.78 47.40 4.81
C SER A 52 -3.95 46.36 4.03
N LEU A 53 -4.13 45.04 4.24
CA LEU A 53 -3.45 43.97 3.48
C LEU A 53 -4.42 43.01 2.78
N PRO A 54 -4.91 43.36 1.57
CA PRO A 54 -5.88 42.53 0.84
C PRO A 54 -5.37 41.14 0.45
N GLN A 55 -4.08 41.02 0.09
CA GLN A 55 -3.48 39.77 -0.39
C GLN A 55 -3.33 38.72 0.73
N GLU A 56 -2.96 39.16 1.94
CA GLU A 56 -2.86 38.27 3.11
C GLU A 56 -4.24 37.81 3.58
N LEU A 57 -5.25 38.69 3.53
CA LEU A 57 -6.63 38.33 3.83
C LEU A 57 -7.18 37.30 2.84
N GLN A 58 -6.85 37.45 1.55
CA GLN A 58 -7.25 36.51 0.49
C GLN A 58 -6.58 35.13 0.68
N ARG A 59 -5.28 35.09 0.97
CA ARG A 59 -4.55 33.86 1.26
C ARG A 59 -5.13 33.10 2.46
N ARG A 60 -5.41 33.79 3.56
CA ARG A 60 -6.02 33.19 4.76
C ARG A 60 -7.45 32.72 4.50
N THR A 61 -8.21 33.47 3.72
CA THR A 61 -9.55 33.09 3.28
C THR A 61 -9.53 31.81 2.43
N ALA A 62 -8.57 31.68 1.51
CA ALA A 62 -8.40 30.47 0.71
C ALA A 62 -8.01 29.26 1.57
N GLU A 63 -7.13 29.45 2.56
CA GLU A 63 -6.74 28.39 3.50
C GLU A 63 -7.94 27.89 4.33
N ILE A 64 -8.76 28.81 4.86
CA ILE A 64 -9.99 28.48 5.60
C ILE A 64 -10.96 27.69 4.72
N ARG A 65 -11.21 28.14 3.47
CA ARG A 65 -12.08 27.44 2.52
C ARG A 65 -11.62 26.01 2.24
N ARG A 66 -10.32 25.81 2.01
CA ARG A 66 -9.75 24.49 1.76
C ARG A 66 -9.96 23.55 2.94
N LYS A 67 -9.74 24.03 4.16
CA LYS A 67 -9.92 23.24 5.39
C LYS A 67 -11.40 22.91 5.66
N VAL A 68 -12.31 23.84 5.40
CA VAL A 68 -13.76 23.60 5.50
C VAL A 68 -14.22 22.53 4.50
N ALA A 69 -13.80 22.60 3.23
CA ALA A 69 -14.16 21.60 2.22
C ALA A 69 -13.65 20.18 2.56
N ILE A 70 -12.42 20.08 3.10
CA ILE A 70 -11.86 18.80 3.58
C ILE A 70 -12.68 18.26 4.76
N LEU A 71 -13.08 19.12 5.69
CA LEU A 71 -13.91 18.76 6.83
C LEU A 71 -15.29 18.25 6.39
N GLU A 72 -15.96 18.93 5.47
CA GLU A 72 -17.26 18.50 4.92
C GLU A 72 -17.16 17.10 4.30
N THR A 73 -16.17 16.88 3.45
CA THR A 73 -15.92 15.57 2.81
C THR A 73 -15.70 14.46 3.85
N ARG A 74 -14.89 14.74 4.89
CA ARG A 74 -14.61 13.76 5.97
C ARG A 74 -15.86 13.43 6.77
N LEU A 75 -16.72 14.42 7.05
CA LEU A 75 -17.96 14.22 7.77
C LEU A 75 -18.96 13.37 6.97
N ASP A 76 -19.05 13.56 5.66
CA ASP A 76 -19.89 12.74 4.77
C ASP A 76 -19.41 11.28 4.72
N MET A 77 -18.09 11.07 4.62
CA MET A 77 -17.51 9.72 4.69
C MET A 77 -17.79 9.06 6.04
N MET A 78 -17.69 9.81 7.14
CA MET A 78 -17.99 9.29 8.47
C MET A 78 -19.47 8.96 8.68
N GLN A 79 -20.37 9.70 8.03
CA GLN A 79 -21.80 9.43 8.05
C GLN A 79 -22.11 8.12 7.33
N GLU A 80 -21.43 7.83 6.22
CA GLU A 80 -21.52 6.55 5.52
C GLU A 80 -20.89 5.42 6.35
N ASP A 81 -19.74 5.64 6.97
CA ASP A 81 -19.14 4.63 7.85
C ASP A 81 -20.06 4.27 9.02
N LEU A 82 -20.75 5.27 9.60
CA LEU A 82 -21.72 5.07 10.69
C LEU A 82 -22.92 4.22 10.24
N SER A 83 -23.37 4.35 8.98
CA SER A 83 -24.45 3.54 8.42
C SER A 83 -24.06 2.07 8.25
N GLN A 84 -22.76 1.80 8.03
CA GLN A 84 -22.20 0.47 7.84
C GLN A 84 -21.72 -0.22 9.14
N LEU A 85 -21.56 0.52 10.24
CA LEU A 85 -21.12 -0.02 11.53
C LEU A 85 -21.97 -1.19 12.07
N PRO A 86 -23.31 -1.19 11.97
CA PRO A 86 -24.14 -2.31 12.43
C PRO A 86 -23.88 -3.62 11.68
N ASN A 87 -23.40 -3.54 10.43
CA ASN A 87 -23.04 -4.70 9.61
C ASN A 87 -21.66 -5.28 9.98
N LYS A 88 -20.77 -4.42 10.50
CA LYS A 88 -19.40 -4.77 10.89
C LYS A 88 -19.28 -5.15 12.38
N GLN A 89 -20.28 -4.80 13.20
CA GLN A 89 -20.22 -4.88 14.66
C GLN A 89 -21.62 -4.96 15.28
N ARG A 90 -21.81 -5.76 16.34
CA ARG A 90 -23.01 -5.64 17.20
C ARG A 90 -22.91 -4.40 18.09
N ILE A 91 -23.62 -3.34 17.75
CA ILE A 91 -23.76 -2.08 18.53
C ILE A 91 -25.23 -1.89 18.95
N SER A 92 -25.49 -1.32 20.13
CA SER A 92 -26.87 -1.04 20.53
C SER A 92 -27.47 0.13 19.74
N LEU A 93 -28.77 0.05 19.41
CA LEU A 93 -29.47 1.12 18.69
C LEU A 93 -29.37 2.49 19.40
N LYS A 94 -29.31 2.48 20.74
CA LYS A 94 -29.17 3.67 21.58
C LYS A 94 -27.80 4.33 21.42
N GLU A 95 -26.72 3.54 21.33
CA GLU A 95 -25.37 4.05 21.09
C GLU A 95 -25.22 4.58 19.66
N LEU A 96 -25.77 3.87 18.67
CA LEU A 96 -25.75 4.32 17.28
C LEU A 96 -26.43 5.68 17.10
N ASN A 97 -27.62 5.84 17.69
CA ASN A 97 -28.35 7.11 17.66
C ASN A 97 -27.60 8.24 18.38
N LYS A 98 -26.87 7.93 19.46
CA LYS A 98 -26.03 8.90 20.17
C LYS A 98 -24.85 9.37 19.32
N LEU A 99 -24.21 8.46 18.58
CA LEU A 99 -23.10 8.79 17.67
C LEU A 99 -23.59 9.60 16.47
N ALA A 100 -24.74 9.25 15.90
CA ALA A 100 -25.38 10.01 14.81
C ALA A 100 -25.71 11.45 15.22
N ALA A 101 -26.24 11.64 16.44
CA ALA A 101 -26.53 12.98 16.97
C ALA A 101 -25.26 13.83 17.14
N LYS A 102 -24.15 13.23 17.62
CA LYS A 102 -22.86 13.92 17.74
C LYS A 102 -22.30 14.34 16.38
N LEU A 103 -22.35 13.45 15.39
CA LEU A 103 -21.87 13.74 14.03
C LEU A 103 -22.71 14.83 13.36
N SER A 104 -24.03 14.78 13.51
CA SER A 104 -24.94 15.82 13.01
C SER A 104 -24.66 17.19 13.63
N ALA A 105 -24.42 17.25 14.95
CA ALA A 105 -24.06 18.49 15.63
C ALA A 105 -22.72 19.07 15.10
N LEU A 106 -21.72 18.21 14.90
CA LEU A 106 -20.42 18.63 14.35
C LEU A 106 -20.54 19.11 12.90
N SER A 107 -21.35 18.44 12.07
CA SER A 107 -21.64 18.85 10.69
C SER A 107 -22.35 20.21 10.64
N SER A 108 -23.32 20.44 11.52
CA SER A 108 -23.98 21.76 11.63
C SER A 108 -22.98 22.85 11.99
N LYS A 109 -22.06 22.58 12.93
CA LYS A 109 -21.00 23.53 13.33
C LYS A 109 -20.05 23.84 12.19
N VAL A 110 -19.66 22.84 11.38
CA VAL A 110 -18.79 23.06 10.21
C VAL A 110 -19.48 23.93 9.16
N LYS A 111 -20.76 23.68 8.89
CA LYS A 111 -21.54 24.51 7.96
C LYS A 111 -21.62 25.96 8.43
N GLU A 112 -21.94 26.18 9.71
CA GLU A 112 -22.01 27.52 10.30
C GLU A 112 -20.68 28.28 10.17
N VAL A 113 -19.57 27.61 10.48
CA VAL A 113 -18.21 28.16 10.37
C VAL A 113 -17.80 28.40 8.91
N GLY A 114 -18.32 27.61 7.97
CA GLY A 114 -18.03 27.71 6.53
C GLY A 114 -18.85 28.76 5.77
N LEU A 115 -20.06 29.10 6.25
CA LEU A 115 -21.01 29.99 5.58
C LEU A 115 -20.41 31.35 5.14
N PRO A 116 -19.61 32.06 5.96
CA PRO A 116 -19.02 33.34 5.56
C PRO A 116 -18.00 33.21 4.42
N PHE A 117 -17.50 32.00 4.18
CA PHE A 117 -16.43 31.71 3.24
C PHE A 117 -16.94 31.05 1.96
N THR A 118 -18.15 30.49 1.95
CA THR A 118 -18.83 30.05 0.72
C THR A 118 -19.23 31.25 -0.14
N ARG A 119 -18.67 31.33 -1.36
CA ARG A 119 -18.99 32.39 -2.32
C ARG A 119 -20.42 32.19 -2.82
N ASN A 120 -21.34 33.09 -2.46
CA ASN A 120 -22.70 33.06 -2.94
C ASN A 120 -22.72 33.31 -4.45
N ARG A 121 -23.39 32.44 -5.23
CA ARG A 121 -23.50 32.51 -6.69
C ARG A 121 -24.60 33.48 -7.16
N ASN A 122 -25.05 34.36 -6.26
CA ASN A 122 -26.06 35.38 -6.49
C ASN A 122 -25.47 36.77 -6.21
N SER A 123 -24.49 37.19 -6.99
CA SER A 123 -24.28 38.62 -7.18
C SER A 123 -25.40 39.08 -8.11
N ASN A 124 -26.49 39.58 -7.51
CA ASN A 124 -27.49 40.29 -8.29
C ASN A 124 -26.79 41.45 -9.01
N ARG A 125 -27.09 41.56 -10.30
CA ARG A 125 -26.53 42.51 -11.27
C ARG A 125 -26.58 43.98 -10.82
N SER A 126 -27.38 44.28 -9.79
CA SER A 126 -27.56 45.57 -9.14
C SER A 126 -26.39 46.03 -8.27
N ASP A 127 -25.53 45.12 -7.77
CA ASP A 127 -24.36 45.51 -6.94
C ASP A 127 -23.15 45.96 -7.78
N LEU A 128 -23.13 45.67 -9.09
CA LEU A 128 -22.02 46.02 -9.98
C LEU A 128 -22.29 47.30 -10.80
N LEU A 129 -23.55 47.73 -10.91
CA LEU A 129 -23.96 48.89 -11.73
C LEU A 129 -24.72 49.97 -10.93
N GLY A 130 -24.79 49.84 -9.60
CA GLY A 130 -25.62 50.69 -8.76
C GLY A 130 -27.13 50.45 -8.97
N PRO A 131 -28.01 51.06 -8.16
CA PRO A 131 -29.44 51.05 -8.45
C PRO A 131 -29.67 51.67 -9.83
N GLU A 132 -30.59 51.12 -10.62
CA GLU A 132 -31.06 51.79 -11.85
C GLU A 132 -31.64 53.15 -11.46
N ASP A 133 -30.83 54.20 -11.55
CA ASP A 133 -31.34 55.55 -11.45
C ASP A 133 -32.20 55.74 -12.70
N ASN A 134 -33.47 56.07 -12.50
CA ASN A 134 -34.36 56.52 -13.56
C ASN A 134 -33.76 57.82 -14.09
N HIS A 135 -32.79 57.74 -15.00
CA HIS A 135 -32.30 58.89 -15.74
C HIS A 135 -33.53 59.60 -16.26
N ALA A 136 -33.68 60.85 -15.82
CA ALA A 136 -34.82 61.68 -16.12
C ALA A 136 -35.17 61.51 -17.59
N LYS A 137 -36.36 60.97 -17.88
CA LYS A 137 -36.93 61.07 -19.22
C LYS A 137 -36.89 62.55 -19.56
N VAL A 138 -35.94 62.94 -20.42
CA VAL A 138 -35.92 64.30 -20.95
C VAL A 138 -37.26 64.45 -21.65
N ASP A 139 -38.13 65.28 -21.08
CA ASP A 139 -39.44 65.51 -21.65
C ASP A 139 -39.22 66.22 -22.99
N VAL A 140 -39.33 65.45 -24.07
CA VAL A 140 -39.09 65.89 -25.46
C VAL A 140 -39.99 67.08 -25.81
N ARG A 141 -41.09 67.31 -25.08
CA ARG A 141 -41.95 68.49 -25.25
C ARG A 141 -41.31 69.79 -24.77
N SER A 142 -40.40 69.75 -23.79
CA SER A 142 -39.70 70.94 -23.27
C SER A 142 -38.61 71.47 -24.21
N ILE A 143 -38.17 70.66 -25.19
CA ILE A 143 -37.09 71.00 -26.12
C ILE A 143 -37.61 71.80 -27.32
N ALA A 144 -38.92 71.70 -27.64
CA ALA A 144 -39.51 72.35 -28.79
C ALA A 144 -39.60 73.89 -28.67
N GLU A 145 -39.53 74.43 -27.44
CA GLU A 145 -39.62 75.87 -27.15
C GLU A 145 -38.26 76.51 -26.80
N MET A 146 -37.18 75.72 -26.77
CA MET A 146 -35.85 76.22 -26.43
C MET A 146 -35.20 76.95 -27.60
N GLY A 147 -34.56 78.09 -27.32
CA GLY A 147 -33.76 78.79 -28.33
C GLY A 147 -32.48 78.04 -28.69
N ASN A 148 -31.93 78.21 -29.90
CA ASN A 148 -30.70 77.54 -30.37
C ASN A 148 -29.53 77.64 -29.36
N ARG A 149 -29.44 78.75 -28.61
CA ARG A 149 -28.38 78.96 -27.61
C ARG A 149 -28.57 78.09 -26.35
N GLU A 150 -29.81 77.85 -25.93
CA GLU A 150 -30.12 76.99 -24.80
C GLU A 150 -29.94 75.51 -25.15
N ILE A 151 -30.26 75.13 -26.40
CA ILE A 151 -30.01 73.77 -26.92
C ILE A 151 -28.51 73.46 -26.94
N ILE A 152 -27.67 74.42 -27.34
CA ILE A 152 -26.21 74.26 -27.33
C ILE A 152 -25.68 74.10 -25.90
N GLU A 153 -26.19 74.87 -24.93
CA GLU A 153 -25.77 74.74 -23.53
C GLU A 153 -26.24 73.41 -22.92
N LEU A 154 -27.43 72.94 -23.27
CA LEU A 154 -27.91 71.61 -22.87
C LEU A 154 -27.06 70.50 -23.48
N GLN A 155 -26.72 70.59 -24.77
CA GLN A 155 -25.81 69.63 -25.43
C GLN A 155 -24.44 69.60 -24.77
N LYS A 156 -23.85 70.75 -24.46
CA LYS A 156 -22.56 70.80 -23.75
C LYS A 156 -22.63 70.16 -22.36
N LYS A 157 -23.77 70.32 -21.68
CA LYS A 157 -23.98 69.71 -20.36
C LYS A 157 -24.09 68.19 -20.47
N VAL A 158 -24.89 67.69 -21.41
CA VAL A 158 -25.03 66.24 -21.67
C VAL A 158 -23.69 65.63 -22.10
N ILE A 159 -22.93 66.31 -22.96
CA ILE A 159 -21.60 65.84 -23.38
C ILE A 159 -20.65 65.76 -22.19
N LYS A 160 -20.66 66.76 -21.29
CA LYS A 160 -19.86 66.70 -20.05
C LYS A 160 -20.28 65.59 -19.10
N GLU A 161 -21.57 65.33 -18.97
CA GLU A 161 -22.09 64.23 -18.15
C GLU A 161 -21.68 62.88 -18.75
N GLN A 162 -21.76 62.71 -20.07
CA GLN A 162 -21.33 61.50 -20.77
C GLN A 162 -19.81 61.27 -20.69
N ASP A 163 -18.99 62.32 -20.84
CA ASP A 163 -17.54 62.21 -20.65
C ASP A 163 -17.20 61.73 -19.23
N HIS A 164 -17.92 62.24 -18.21
CA HIS A 164 -17.70 61.82 -16.83
C HIS A 164 -18.13 60.36 -16.58
N GLU A 165 -19.24 59.91 -17.16
CA GLU A 165 -19.67 58.51 -17.10
C GLU A 165 -18.70 57.57 -17.83
N LEU A 166 -18.10 58.03 -18.94
CA LEU A 166 -17.07 57.28 -19.67
C LEU A 166 -15.78 57.13 -18.86
N ASP A 167 -15.35 58.17 -18.13
CA ASP A 167 -14.19 58.09 -17.23
C ASP A 167 -14.41 57.05 -16.11
N GLN A 168 -15.61 57.02 -15.51
CA GLN A 168 -15.96 56.02 -14.49
C GLN A 168 -16.02 54.59 -15.05
N LEU A 169 -16.51 54.44 -16.29
CA LEU A 169 -16.54 53.17 -16.99
C LEU A 169 -15.11 52.68 -17.31
N GLU A 170 -14.21 53.57 -17.73
CA GLU A 170 -12.81 53.25 -17.97
C GLU A 170 -12.12 52.75 -16.69
N GLU A 171 -12.32 53.42 -15.56
CA GLU A 171 -11.77 52.99 -14.27
C GLU A 171 -12.30 51.60 -13.87
N THR A 172 -13.59 51.35 -14.09
CA THR A 172 -14.22 50.04 -13.81
C THR A 172 -13.67 48.93 -14.71
N ILE A 173 -13.43 49.23 -16.00
CA ILE A 173 -12.84 48.28 -16.95
C ILE A 173 -11.39 47.96 -16.58
N VAL A 174 -10.59 48.96 -16.20
CA VAL A 174 -9.21 48.78 -15.77
C VAL A 174 -9.13 47.93 -14.49
N SER A 175 -10.02 48.19 -13.52
CA SER A 175 -10.13 47.38 -12.31
C SER A 175 -10.52 45.92 -12.62
N THR A 176 -11.53 45.72 -13.47
CA THR A 176 -11.98 44.39 -13.90
C THR A 176 -10.87 43.61 -14.62
N LYS A 177 -10.05 44.29 -15.43
CA LYS A 177 -8.87 43.69 -16.08
C LYS A 177 -7.83 43.20 -15.06
N HIS A 178 -7.53 43.99 -14.03
CA HIS A 178 -6.58 43.60 -12.99
C HIS A 178 -7.09 42.41 -12.18
N ILE A 179 -8.40 42.38 -11.87
CA ILE A 179 -9.04 41.22 -11.22
C ILE A 179 -8.92 39.98 -12.10
N ALA A 180 -9.17 40.09 -13.41
CA ALA A 180 -9.05 38.98 -14.35
C ALA A 180 -7.61 38.45 -14.45
N LEU A 181 -6.61 39.34 -14.49
CA LEU A 181 -5.19 38.95 -14.46
C LEU A 181 -4.82 38.22 -13.17
N THR A 182 -5.26 38.74 -12.02
CA THR A 182 -5.00 38.11 -10.71
C THR A 182 -5.66 36.74 -10.61
N ILE A 183 -6.89 36.59 -11.12
CA ILE A 183 -7.57 35.28 -11.19
C ILE A 183 -6.81 34.31 -12.07
N ASN A 184 -6.27 34.77 -13.20
CA ASN A 184 -5.51 33.93 -14.12
C ASN A 184 -4.19 33.45 -13.49
N GLU A 185 -3.49 34.31 -12.76
CA GLU A 185 -2.28 33.94 -12.00
C GLU A 185 -2.58 32.91 -10.89
N GLU A 186 -3.69 33.06 -10.18
CA GLU A 186 -4.15 32.07 -9.18
C GLU A 186 -4.58 30.74 -9.83
N LEU A 187 -5.19 30.79 -11.02
CA LEU A 187 -5.54 29.59 -11.78
C LEU A 187 -4.30 28.81 -12.23
N ASP A 188 -3.26 29.53 -12.67
CA ASP A 188 -1.96 28.94 -13.02
C ASP A 188 -1.31 28.28 -11.79
N LEU A 189 -1.41 28.92 -10.62
CA LEU A 189 -0.87 28.40 -9.37
C LEU A 189 -1.62 27.15 -8.91
N HIS A 190 -2.95 27.14 -9.05
CA HIS A 190 -3.78 25.96 -8.78
C HIS A 190 -3.48 24.81 -9.73
N THR A 191 -3.29 25.08 -11.03
CA THR A 191 -2.90 24.05 -12.02
C THR A 191 -1.58 23.39 -11.62
N ARG A 192 -0.56 24.17 -11.25
CA ARG A 192 0.74 23.62 -10.79
C ARG A 192 0.64 22.83 -9.49
N LEU A 193 -0.20 23.26 -8.55
CA LEU A 193 -0.45 22.53 -7.30
C LEU A 193 -1.19 21.21 -7.54
N ILE A 194 -2.09 21.17 -8.52
CA ILE A 194 -2.77 19.94 -8.95
C ILE A 194 -1.77 19.01 -9.62
N ASP A 195 -0.89 19.52 -10.49
CA ASP A 195 0.16 18.71 -11.12
C ASP A 195 1.14 18.11 -10.09
N ASP A 196 1.59 18.87 -9.07
CA ASP A 196 2.46 18.36 -7.98
C ASP A 196 1.70 17.36 -7.07
N LEU A 197 0.40 17.53 -6.88
CA LEU A 197 -0.44 16.56 -6.17
C LEU A 197 -0.64 15.28 -6.98
N ASP A 198 -0.84 15.38 -8.29
CA ASP A 198 -0.94 14.23 -9.19
C ASP A 198 0.39 13.47 -9.24
N GLU A 199 1.53 14.15 -9.31
CA GLU A 199 2.86 13.53 -9.25
C GLU A 199 3.10 12.81 -7.90
N ARG A 200 2.75 13.45 -6.77
CA ARG A 200 2.88 12.80 -5.44
C ARG A 200 1.88 11.68 -5.21
N THR A 201 0.66 11.79 -5.75
CA THR A 201 -0.34 10.72 -5.63
C THR A 201 -0.01 9.55 -6.55
N GLU A 202 0.56 9.80 -7.74
CA GLU A 202 1.21 8.77 -8.54
C GLU A 202 2.37 8.16 -7.78
N GLU A 203 3.29 8.93 -7.19
CA GLU A 203 4.41 8.40 -6.40
C GLU A 203 3.92 7.57 -5.20
N THR A 204 2.87 8.00 -4.50
CA THR A 204 2.28 7.27 -3.37
C THR A 204 1.49 6.04 -3.83
N SER A 205 0.76 6.12 -4.94
CA SER A 205 0.07 4.99 -5.59
C SER A 205 1.10 4.00 -6.12
N ASN A 206 2.24 4.48 -6.60
CA ASN A 206 3.39 3.71 -7.06
C ASN A 206 4.08 3.03 -5.88
N GLN A 207 4.28 3.72 -4.75
CA GLN A 207 4.79 3.15 -3.51
C GLN A 207 3.81 2.14 -2.92
N LEU A 208 2.49 2.40 -2.95
CA LEU A 208 1.44 1.48 -2.52
C LEU A 208 1.28 0.31 -3.48
N GLN A 209 1.49 0.49 -4.77
CA GLN A 209 1.55 -0.60 -5.75
C GLN A 209 2.82 -1.41 -5.58
N ILE A 210 3.97 -0.78 -5.32
CA ILE A 210 5.20 -1.48 -4.95
C ILE A 210 4.99 -2.20 -3.62
N LEU A 211 4.33 -1.61 -2.63
CA LEU A 211 4.04 -2.25 -1.36
C LEU A 211 3.03 -3.39 -1.54
N ASN A 212 1.99 -3.22 -2.36
CA ASN A 212 0.97 -4.23 -2.66
C ASN A 212 1.52 -5.32 -3.59
N ALA A 213 2.47 -4.99 -4.46
CA ALA A 213 3.18 -5.91 -5.33
C ALA A 213 4.28 -6.63 -4.55
N LEU A 214 4.97 -5.98 -3.62
CA LEU A 214 5.84 -6.61 -2.62
C LEU A 214 5.00 -7.50 -1.70
N ILE A 215 3.83 -7.06 -1.23
CA ILE A 215 2.87 -7.88 -0.47
C ILE A 215 2.33 -9.03 -1.34
N SER A 216 2.17 -8.85 -2.64
CA SER A 216 1.83 -9.94 -3.57
C SER A 216 3.02 -10.86 -3.87
N CYS A 217 4.25 -10.34 -3.85
CA CYS A 217 5.52 -11.09 -3.91
C CYS A 217 5.81 -11.81 -2.59
N LEU A 218 5.26 -11.31 -1.48
CA LEU A 218 5.31 -11.83 -0.12
C LEU A 218 4.26 -12.92 0.12
N LEU A 219 3.08 -12.78 -0.48
CA LEU A 219 1.99 -13.78 -0.44
C LEU A 219 2.12 -14.81 -1.57
N ALA A 220 2.84 -14.46 -2.64
CA ALA A 220 3.39 -15.42 -3.56
C ALA A 220 4.49 -16.20 -2.82
N ARG A 221 4.17 -17.44 -2.48
CA ARG A 221 5.07 -18.58 -2.62
C ARG A 221 6.45 -18.18 -3.14
N GLU A 222 7.42 -18.35 -2.23
CA GLU A 222 8.77 -18.85 -2.51
C GLU A 222 9.93 -17.84 -2.39
N ILE A 223 10.44 -17.71 -1.15
CA ILE A 223 11.90 -17.71 -0.92
C ILE A 223 12.56 -19.01 -1.48
N LYS A 224 11.78 -20.00 -1.96
CA LYS A 224 12.26 -21.12 -2.80
C LYS A 224 12.98 -20.64 -4.07
N ALA A 225 12.67 -19.46 -4.61
CA ALA A 225 13.38 -18.91 -5.76
C ALA A 225 14.82 -18.48 -5.42
N MET A 226 15.16 -18.33 -4.14
CA MET A 226 16.53 -18.09 -3.71
C MET A 226 17.26 -19.38 -3.32
N GLU A 227 16.54 -20.50 -3.11
CA GLU A 227 17.17 -21.81 -2.96
C GLU A 227 17.71 -22.29 -4.30
N LEU A 228 19.02 -22.14 -4.48
CA LEU A 228 19.81 -22.84 -5.51
C LEU A 228 19.36 -22.57 -6.95
N VAL A 229 19.60 -21.35 -7.43
CA VAL A 229 19.37 -21.00 -8.83
C VAL A 229 20.18 -21.93 -9.75
N ALA A 230 19.49 -22.52 -10.72
CA ALA A 230 19.96 -23.55 -11.62
C ALA A 230 21.26 -23.21 -12.39
N ALA A 231 21.55 -21.91 -12.54
CA ALA A 231 22.72 -21.38 -13.23
C ALA A 231 23.47 -20.26 -12.45
N GLY A 232 23.16 -20.07 -11.15
CA GLY A 232 23.68 -18.94 -10.35
C GLY A 232 22.73 -17.75 -10.26
N CYS A 233 23.09 -16.71 -9.50
CA CYS A 233 22.23 -15.53 -9.32
C CYS A 233 22.33 -14.55 -10.50
N ASP A 234 21.88 -14.97 -11.68
CA ASP A 234 21.96 -14.22 -12.95
C ASP A 234 20.59 -13.94 -13.58
N ALA A 235 19.49 -14.22 -12.86
CA ALA A 235 18.12 -14.06 -13.31
C ALA A 235 17.71 -14.89 -14.54
N SER A 236 18.40 -16.00 -14.83
CA SER A 236 18.00 -16.98 -15.85
C SER A 236 16.56 -17.48 -15.68
N VAL A 237 16.09 -17.63 -14.43
CA VAL A 237 14.73 -18.07 -14.08
C VAL A 237 13.62 -17.15 -14.59
N LEU A 238 13.93 -15.87 -14.87
CA LEU A 238 12.94 -14.89 -15.34
C LEU A 238 12.68 -14.97 -16.85
N LEU A 239 13.58 -15.60 -17.60
CA LEU A 239 13.43 -15.77 -19.06
C LEU A 239 12.22 -16.65 -19.38
N ASP A 240 11.42 -16.23 -20.34
CA ASP A 240 10.30 -17.00 -20.85
C ASP A 240 10.78 -18.02 -21.90
N SER A 241 10.07 -19.15 -22.00
CA SER A 241 10.33 -20.15 -23.03
C SER A 241 10.17 -19.58 -24.44
N THR A 242 10.96 -20.07 -25.38
CA THR A 242 10.90 -19.68 -26.79
C THR A 242 10.54 -20.88 -27.65
N ALA A 243 10.27 -20.66 -28.95
CA ALA A 243 10.04 -21.76 -29.89
C ALA A 243 11.23 -22.75 -29.97
N ASN A 244 12.44 -22.32 -29.58
CA ASN A 244 13.66 -23.10 -29.70
C ASN A 244 14.10 -23.77 -28.40
N GLY A 245 13.37 -23.58 -27.28
CA GLY A 245 13.76 -24.18 -26.02
C GLY A 245 12.83 -23.85 -24.85
N THR A 246 12.78 -24.77 -23.89
CA THR A 246 12.01 -24.62 -22.65
C THR A 246 12.88 -24.02 -21.55
N ALA A 247 12.47 -22.87 -21.04
CA ALA A 247 13.15 -22.14 -19.98
C ALA A 247 12.96 -22.80 -18.59
N GLU A 248 13.79 -22.41 -17.63
CA GLU A 248 13.69 -22.86 -16.23
C GLU A 248 12.31 -22.64 -15.63
N LYS A 249 11.65 -21.54 -16.00
CA LYS A 249 10.32 -21.18 -15.53
C LYS A 249 9.26 -22.26 -15.76
N ASP A 250 9.40 -23.04 -16.83
CA ASP A 250 8.46 -24.10 -17.18
C ASP A 250 8.90 -25.49 -16.69
N ALA A 251 10.04 -25.57 -15.98
CA ALA A 251 10.48 -26.79 -15.33
C ALA A 251 9.53 -27.20 -14.21
N MET A 252 9.38 -28.51 -13.96
CA MET A 252 8.44 -29.04 -12.97
C MET A 252 8.57 -28.37 -11.58
N PRO A 253 9.77 -28.18 -10.99
CA PRO A 253 9.91 -27.54 -9.69
C PRO A 253 9.51 -26.06 -9.68
N ASN A 254 9.59 -25.39 -10.84
CA ASN A 254 9.36 -23.96 -10.98
C ASN A 254 7.93 -23.61 -11.41
N LYS A 255 7.09 -24.60 -11.74
CA LYS A 255 5.68 -24.36 -12.07
C LYS A 255 4.87 -23.78 -10.90
N SER A 256 5.39 -23.88 -9.68
CA SER A 256 4.83 -23.24 -8.49
C SER A 256 5.24 -21.76 -8.33
N LEU A 257 6.27 -21.29 -9.04
CA LEU A 257 6.75 -19.91 -8.96
C LEU A 257 5.67 -18.91 -9.42
N ARG A 258 5.65 -17.76 -8.73
CA ARG A 258 4.73 -16.63 -8.94
C ARG A 258 5.50 -15.32 -8.70
N GLY A 259 4.87 -14.18 -8.94
CA GLY A 259 5.47 -12.87 -8.66
C GLY A 259 6.38 -12.32 -9.76
N PHE A 260 6.42 -12.95 -10.93
CA PHE A 260 7.18 -12.46 -12.09
C PHE A 260 6.71 -11.06 -12.51
N GLU A 261 5.41 -10.80 -12.44
CA GLU A 261 4.78 -9.50 -12.74
C GLU A 261 5.24 -8.38 -11.80
N VAL A 262 5.59 -8.73 -10.56
CA VAL A 262 6.13 -7.77 -9.58
C VAL A 262 7.52 -7.34 -9.99
N VAL A 263 8.35 -8.31 -10.42
CA VAL A 263 9.69 -8.06 -10.94
C VAL A 263 9.62 -7.21 -12.22
N ASP A 264 8.67 -7.50 -13.11
CA ASP A 264 8.45 -6.71 -14.32
C ASP A 264 8.07 -5.26 -14.00
N SER A 265 7.16 -5.05 -13.04
CA SER A 265 6.75 -3.71 -12.61
C SER A 265 7.91 -2.94 -11.99
N ALA A 266 8.68 -3.57 -11.11
CA ALA A 266 9.89 -2.98 -10.53
C ALA A 266 10.90 -2.61 -11.62
N LYS A 267 11.12 -3.52 -12.58
CA LYS A 267 12.03 -3.29 -13.70
C LYS A 267 11.58 -2.13 -14.58
N GLN A 268 10.30 -2.05 -14.93
CA GLN A 268 9.76 -0.98 -15.75
C GLN A 268 10.00 0.38 -15.10
N ARG A 269 9.75 0.50 -13.79
CA ARG A 269 9.97 1.73 -13.03
C ARG A 269 11.45 2.12 -12.99
N LEU A 270 12.32 1.15 -12.75
CA LEU A 270 13.78 1.35 -12.75
C LEU A 270 14.30 1.74 -14.13
N GLU A 271 13.75 1.21 -15.22
CA GLU A 271 14.13 1.62 -16.58
C GLU A 271 13.67 3.04 -16.91
N SER A 272 12.52 3.48 -16.39
CA SER A 272 12.07 4.87 -16.52
C SER A 272 12.95 5.85 -15.75
N ALA A 273 13.40 5.47 -14.55
CA ALA A 273 14.22 6.32 -13.69
C ALA A 273 15.71 6.31 -14.07
N CYS A 274 16.24 5.13 -14.40
CA CYS A 274 17.66 4.89 -14.68
C CYS A 274 17.84 3.77 -15.72
N LYS A 275 17.54 4.13 -16.98
CA LYS A 275 17.57 3.22 -18.13
C LYS A 275 18.89 2.46 -18.25
N GLY A 276 18.82 1.13 -18.33
CA GLY A 276 19.95 0.24 -18.57
C GLY A 276 20.97 0.16 -17.43
N VAL A 277 20.62 0.58 -16.21
CA VAL A 277 21.53 0.60 -15.06
C VAL A 277 21.37 -0.63 -14.17
N VAL A 278 20.14 -1.00 -13.81
CA VAL A 278 19.87 -2.04 -12.79
C VAL A 278 19.54 -3.38 -13.46
N SER A 279 20.27 -4.45 -13.12
CA SER A 279 20.00 -5.80 -13.62
C SER A 279 18.76 -6.43 -12.99
N CYS A 280 18.12 -7.35 -13.70
CA CYS A 280 17.04 -8.16 -13.15
C CYS A 280 17.52 -9.06 -12.00
N ALA A 281 18.76 -9.53 -12.06
CA ALA A 281 19.40 -10.28 -10.99
C ALA A 281 19.49 -9.50 -9.67
N ASP A 282 19.86 -8.21 -9.73
CA ASP A 282 19.88 -7.36 -8.54
C ASP A 282 18.46 -7.05 -8.03
N ILE A 283 17.47 -6.87 -8.92
CA ILE A 283 16.07 -6.69 -8.52
C ILE A 283 15.59 -7.88 -7.69
N LEU A 284 15.87 -9.12 -8.12
CA LEU A 284 15.51 -10.32 -7.36
C LEU A 284 16.18 -10.34 -5.99
N ALA A 285 17.48 -10.03 -5.92
CA ALA A 285 18.22 -10.04 -4.66
C ALA A 285 17.69 -8.99 -3.66
N PHE A 286 17.34 -7.79 -4.14
CA PHE A 286 16.73 -6.75 -3.30
C PHE A 286 15.30 -7.11 -2.89
N ALA A 287 14.49 -7.60 -3.82
CA ALA A 287 13.12 -8.03 -3.52
C ALA A 287 13.10 -9.13 -2.45
N ALA A 288 14.01 -10.11 -2.53
CA ALA A 288 14.12 -11.16 -1.52
C ALA A 288 14.44 -10.60 -0.12
N ARG A 289 15.35 -9.61 -0.02
CA ARG A 289 15.64 -8.94 1.26
C ARG A 289 14.45 -8.14 1.76
N ASP A 290 13.84 -7.34 0.90
CA ASP A 290 12.68 -6.52 1.25
C ASP A 290 11.51 -7.38 1.73
N SER A 291 11.30 -8.54 1.11
CA SER A 291 10.33 -9.54 1.52
C SER A 291 10.58 -10.07 2.95
N VAL A 292 11.82 -10.40 3.29
CA VAL A 292 12.16 -10.84 4.66
C VAL A 292 11.89 -9.73 5.68
N VAL A 293 12.22 -8.49 5.36
CA VAL A 293 12.01 -7.35 6.27
C VAL A 293 10.54 -7.06 6.48
N LEU A 294 9.75 -7.06 5.40
CA LEU A 294 8.32 -6.77 5.45
C LEU A 294 7.52 -7.84 6.22
N THR A 295 8.04 -9.07 6.30
CA THR A 295 7.47 -10.16 7.10
C THR A 295 7.96 -10.19 8.55
N GLY A 296 8.77 -9.21 8.98
CA GLY A 296 9.23 -9.09 10.37
C GLY A 296 10.66 -9.60 10.62
N GLY A 297 11.36 -10.05 9.58
CA GLY A 297 12.77 -10.43 9.64
C GLY A 297 13.70 -9.23 9.78
N SER A 298 14.95 -9.48 10.18
CA SER A 298 15.95 -8.42 10.32
C SER A 298 16.51 -7.96 8.96
N PRO A 299 16.75 -6.66 8.76
CA PRO A 299 17.35 -6.17 7.53
C PRO A 299 18.81 -6.60 7.41
N TYR A 300 19.24 -6.90 6.19
CA TYR A 300 20.64 -7.15 5.84
C TYR A 300 21.02 -6.38 4.57
N ARG A 301 22.33 -6.14 4.40
CA ARG A 301 22.88 -5.44 3.23
C ARG A 301 23.06 -6.44 2.09
N VAL A 302 22.45 -6.16 0.96
CA VAL A 302 22.59 -6.97 -0.27
C VAL A 302 23.66 -6.32 -1.16
N PRO A 303 24.76 -7.02 -1.48
CA PRO A 303 25.71 -6.55 -2.49
C PRO A 303 25.01 -6.45 -3.85
N ALA A 304 25.28 -5.38 -4.59
CA ALA A 304 24.77 -5.17 -5.95
C ALA A 304 25.87 -5.42 -7.00
N GLY A 305 25.52 -5.25 -8.28
CA GLY A 305 26.44 -5.36 -9.41
C GLY A 305 26.35 -6.70 -10.14
N ARG A 306 25.31 -7.50 -9.88
CA ARG A 306 25.03 -8.70 -10.68
C ARG A 306 24.63 -8.29 -12.08
N ARG A 307 24.88 -9.17 -13.04
CA ARG A 307 24.47 -9.03 -14.43
C ARG A 307 23.59 -10.19 -14.83
N ASP A 308 22.76 -9.94 -15.82
CA ASP A 308 21.75 -10.87 -16.28
C ASP A 308 22.35 -11.88 -17.26
N GLY A 309 22.02 -13.15 -17.04
CA GLY A 309 22.27 -14.25 -17.98
C GLY A 309 21.42 -14.13 -19.24
N ASN A 310 21.79 -14.89 -20.26
CA ASN A 310 21.09 -14.93 -21.56
C ASN A 310 20.68 -16.37 -21.94
N THR A 311 20.63 -17.27 -20.98
CA THR A 311 20.30 -18.68 -21.21
C THR A 311 19.47 -19.18 -20.04
N SER A 312 18.44 -19.97 -20.34
CA SER A 312 17.55 -20.56 -19.35
C SER A 312 17.10 -21.92 -19.89
N VAL A 313 17.34 -22.99 -19.12
CA VAL A 313 17.09 -24.36 -19.56
C VAL A 313 16.37 -25.13 -18.46
N ALA A 314 15.21 -25.69 -18.77
CA ALA A 314 14.39 -26.43 -17.80
C ALA A 314 15.12 -27.59 -17.10
N ALA A 315 16.07 -28.23 -17.78
CA ALA A 315 16.86 -29.33 -17.23
C ALA A 315 17.78 -28.88 -16.08
N ASP A 316 18.29 -27.65 -16.11
CA ASP A 316 19.20 -27.13 -15.09
C ASP A 316 18.46 -26.96 -13.76
N ALA A 317 17.20 -26.52 -13.80
CA ALA A 317 16.34 -26.41 -12.63
C ALA A 317 16.09 -27.78 -11.98
N LEU A 318 15.81 -28.81 -12.79
CA LEU A 318 15.63 -30.18 -12.29
C LEU A 318 16.91 -30.77 -11.67
N ALA A 319 18.07 -30.44 -12.23
CA ALA A 319 19.35 -30.95 -11.74
C ALA A 319 19.85 -30.24 -10.47
N SER A 320 19.41 -29.00 -10.26
CA SER A 320 19.96 -28.11 -9.24
C SER A 320 19.03 -27.90 -8.06
N LEU A 321 17.71 -27.96 -8.23
CA LEU A 321 16.78 -27.69 -7.13
C LEU A 321 16.57 -28.92 -6.24
N PRO A 322 16.71 -28.79 -4.90
CA PRO A 322 16.46 -29.90 -4.00
C PRO A 322 14.99 -30.34 -4.04
N PRO A 323 14.69 -31.64 -4.21
CA PRO A 323 13.32 -32.12 -4.14
C PRO A 323 12.78 -32.06 -2.70
N PRO A 324 11.47 -31.87 -2.50
CA PRO A 324 10.85 -31.81 -1.16
C PRO A 324 10.93 -33.14 -0.38
N THR A 325 11.41 -34.19 -1.04
CA THR A 325 11.62 -35.54 -0.50
C THR A 325 13.09 -35.85 -0.22
N ALA A 326 14.01 -34.91 -0.44
CA ALA A 326 15.43 -35.12 -0.18
C ALA A 326 15.70 -35.37 1.31
N ASP A 327 16.61 -36.30 1.60
CA ASP A 327 17.14 -36.49 2.95
C ASP A 327 18.26 -35.48 3.25
N VAL A 328 18.69 -35.43 4.52
CA VAL A 328 19.75 -34.53 4.99
C VAL A 328 21.06 -34.68 4.19
N ALA A 329 21.41 -35.90 3.81
CA ALA A 329 22.67 -36.18 3.13
C ALA A 329 22.65 -35.59 1.72
N LYS A 330 21.51 -35.75 1.01
CA LYS A 330 21.29 -35.17 -0.30
C LYS A 330 21.22 -33.65 -0.24
N LEU A 331 20.49 -33.09 0.72
CA LEU A 331 20.44 -31.63 0.94
C LEU A 331 21.85 -31.07 1.18
N THR A 332 22.61 -31.68 2.09
CA THR A 332 23.99 -31.27 2.40
C THR A 332 24.87 -31.32 1.15
N GLN A 333 24.80 -32.39 0.35
CA GLN A 333 25.55 -32.51 -0.90
C GLN A 333 25.18 -31.40 -1.91
N MET A 334 23.88 -31.13 -2.07
CA MET A 334 23.39 -30.14 -3.04
C MET A 334 23.81 -28.73 -2.64
N PHE A 335 23.69 -28.35 -1.37
CA PHE A 335 24.13 -27.04 -0.88
C PHE A 335 25.67 -26.90 -0.95
N ALA A 336 26.42 -27.96 -0.61
CA ALA A 336 27.87 -27.96 -0.70
C ALA A 336 28.40 -27.76 -2.13
N LYS A 337 27.67 -28.23 -3.16
CA LYS A 337 27.99 -27.98 -4.58
C LYS A 337 28.10 -26.48 -4.90
N TYR A 338 27.40 -25.63 -4.15
CA TYR A 338 27.41 -24.18 -4.31
C TYR A 338 28.18 -23.46 -3.18
N GLY A 339 29.01 -24.20 -2.43
CA GLY A 339 29.85 -23.64 -1.37
C GLY A 339 29.09 -23.25 -0.10
N LEU A 340 27.84 -23.69 0.06
CA LEU A 340 27.06 -23.50 1.27
C LEU A 340 27.31 -24.67 2.24
N SER A 341 27.56 -24.32 3.50
CA SER A 341 27.77 -25.26 4.61
C SER A 341 26.45 -25.89 5.07
N GLN A 342 26.54 -26.94 5.89
CA GLN A 342 25.36 -27.58 6.48
C GLN A 342 24.60 -26.64 7.44
N ASP A 343 25.29 -25.74 8.16
CA ASP A 343 24.64 -24.71 8.98
C ASP A 343 23.88 -23.69 8.14
N GLU A 344 24.48 -23.24 7.03
CA GLU A 344 23.81 -22.35 6.08
C GLU A 344 22.60 -23.04 5.42
N MET A 345 22.69 -24.34 5.13
CA MET A 345 21.55 -25.13 4.63
C MET A 345 20.39 -25.14 5.63
N VAL A 346 20.64 -25.53 6.89
CA VAL A 346 19.59 -25.54 7.94
C VAL A 346 19.04 -24.14 8.19
N THR A 347 19.89 -23.12 8.14
CA THR A 347 19.49 -21.72 8.29
C THR A 347 18.60 -21.27 7.14
N LEU A 348 18.97 -21.54 5.89
CA LEU A 348 18.22 -21.13 4.71
C LEU A 348 16.89 -21.87 4.58
N SER A 349 16.80 -23.13 5.03
CA SER A 349 15.51 -23.84 5.14
C SER A 349 14.50 -23.13 6.06
N GLY A 350 14.98 -22.28 6.98
CA GLY A 350 14.14 -21.40 7.81
C GLY A 350 13.28 -20.42 7.02
N ALA A 351 13.58 -20.19 5.74
CA ALA A 351 12.73 -19.46 4.82
C ALA A 351 11.30 -20.04 4.70
N HIS A 352 11.14 -21.34 4.98
CA HIS A 352 9.84 -22.00 5.03
C HIS A 352 8.97 -21.58 6.22
N THR A 353 9.44 -20.68 7.10
CA THR A 353 8.58 -20.05 8.11
C THR A 353 7.49 -19.17 7.50
N ILE A 354 7.64 -18.77 6.23
CA ILE A 354 6.59 -18.05 5.47
C ILE A 354 6.14 -18.83 4.23
N GLY A 355 4.92 -18.56 3.81
CA GLY A 355 4.36 -19.07 2.57
C GLY A 355 3.71 -20.44 2.70
N VAL A 356 3.53 -21.08 1.54
CA VAL A 356 2.66 -22.25 1.39
C VAL A 356 3.28 -23.25 0.41
N THR A 357 2.93 -24.54 0.51
CA THR A 357 3.35 -25.60 -0.44
C THR A 357 2.15 -26.35 -1.03
N HIS A 358 2.31 -26.97 -2.20
CA HIS A 358 1.25 -27.75 -2.84
C HIS A 358 1.13 -29.13 -2.20
N CYS A 359 -0.09 -29.67 -2.15
CA CYS A 359 -0.32 -31.04 -1.64
C CYS A 359 0.56 -32.08 -2.35
N SER A 360 0.85 -31.90 -3.64
CA SER A 360 1.72 -32.78 -4.42
C SER A 360 3.15 -32.87 -3.90
N SER A 361 3.64 -31.84 -3.20
CA SER A 361 5.02 -31.79 -2.70
C SER A 361 5.26 -32.65 -1.45
N PHE A 362 4.19 -33.09 -0.76
CA PHE A 362 4.29 -33.89 0.47
C PHE A 362 3.25 -35.03 0.54
N SER A 363 2.50 -35.28 -0.52
CA SER A 363 1.46 -36.31 -0.56
C SER A 363 1.98 -37.71 -0.23
N SER A 364 3.23 -38.02 -0.61
CA SER A 364 3.92 -39.27 -0.29
C SER A 364 4.10 -39.50 1.22
N ARG A 365 4.06 -38.44 2.04
CA ARG A 365 4.10 -38.54 3.50
C ARG A 365 2.74 -38.89 4.10
N LEU A 366 1.65 -38.58 3.39
CA LEU A 366 0.28 -38.81 3.85
C LEU A 366 -0.29 -40.13 3.34
N TYR A 367 0.18 -40.60 2.19
CA TYR A 367 -0.39 -41.75 1.48
C TYR A 367 0.71 -42.63 0.88
N GLY A 368 0.56 -43.95 1.06
CA GLY A 368 1.45 -44.93 0.44
C GLY A 368 2.87 -44.96 1.03
N TYR A 369 3.06 -44.41 2.24
CA TYR A 369 4.32 -44.54 2.95
C TYR A 369 4.52 -45.99 3.39
N ASN A 370 5.78 -46.46 3.40
CA ASN A 370 6.11 -47.80 3.83
C ASN A 370 6.09 -47.92 5.37
N SER A 371 4.89 -47.85 5.95
CA SER A 371 4.62 -47.98 7.39
C SER A 371 3.29 -48.70 7.61
N SER A 372 3.04 -49.13 8.85
CA SER A 372 1.78 -49.80 9.23
C SER A 372 0.55 -48.92 9.06
N THR A 373 0.70 -47.60 9.09
CA THR A 373 -0.40 -46.63 8.91
C THR A 373 -0.51 -46.09 7.49
N GLY A 374 0.44 -46.43 6.60
CA GLY A 374 0.55 -45.82 5.26
C GLY A 374 0.96 -44.35 5.28
N GLN A 375 1.34 -43.82 6.45
CA GLN A 375 1.78 -42.44 6.71
C GLN A 375 3.22 -42.41 7.19
N ASP A 376 3.92 -41.31 6.91
CA ASP A 376 5.28 -41.10 7.40
C ASP A 376 5.32 -41.09 8.94
N PRO A 377 6.05 -42.01 9.60
CA PRO A 377 6.14 -42.04 11.06
C PRO A 377 6.88 -40.84 11.65
N ALA A 378 7.68 -40.11 10.84
CA ALA A 378 8.32 -38.87 11.26
C ALA A 378 7.37 -37.65 11.19
N LEU A 379 6.13 -37.83 10.72
CA LEU A 379 5.11 -36.79 10.74
C LEU A 379 4.17 -37.00 11.93
N ASN A 380 4.01 -35.98 12.76
CA ASN A 380 3.08 -35.98 13.87
C ASN A 380 1.68 -36.41 13.41
N ALA A 381 1.11 -37.46 14.03
CA ALA A 381 -0.13 -38.08 13.58
C ALA A 381 -1.34 -37.11 13.53
N ALA A 382 -1.43 -36.17 14.48
CA ALA A 382 -2.48 -35.16 14.48
C ALA A 382 -2.30 -34.17 13.32
N MET A 383 -1.05 -33.80 13.02
CA MET A 383 -0.73 -32.98 11.86
C MET A 383 -0.99 -33.72 10.54
N ALA A 384 -0.60 -34.98 10.42
CA ALA A 384 -0.91 -35.83 9.26
C ALA A 384 -2.43 -35.87 9.01
N THR A 385 -3.22 -36.06 10.06
CA THR A 385 -4.69 -36.03 9.99
C THR A 385 -5.22 -34.67 9.51
N ARG A 386 -4.66 -33.57 10.00
CA ARG A 386 -5.04 -32.21 9.57
C ARG A 386 -4.70 -31.97 8.10
N LEU A 387 -3.48 -32.32 7.69
CA LEU A 387 -3.03 -32.16 6.31
C LEU A 387 -3.84 -33.02 5.34
N ALA A 388 -4.15 -34.28 5.70
CA ALA A 388 -4.96 -35.18 4.88
C ALA A 388 -6.39 -34.68 4.63
N ARG A 389 -6.96 -33.87 5.54
CA ARG A 389 -8.27 -33.23 5.32
C ARG A 389 -8.22 -32.16 4.22
N THR A 390 -7.15 -31.38 4.18
CA THR A 390 -6.95 -30.33 3.17
C THR A 390 -6.43 -30.90 1.85
N CYS A 391 -5.67 -31.99 1.93
CA CYS A 391 -4.96 -32.61 0.81
C CYS A 391 -5.37 -34.07 0.60
N PRO A 392 -6.61 -34.36 0.16
CA PRO A 392 -6.96 -35.70 -0.29
C PRO A 392 -6.07 -36.14 -1.48
N PRO A 393 -5.98 -37.45 -1.78
CA PRO A 393 -5.17 -37.95 -2.90
C PRO A 393 -5.51 -37.24 -4.22
N GLY A 394 -4.50 -36.72 -4.92
CA GLY A 394 -4.67 -35.98 -6.19
C GLY A 394 -5.10 -34.51 -6.04
N SER A 395 -5.20 -33.99 -4.81
CA SER A 395 -5.57 -32.59 -4.58
C SER A 395 -4.53 -31.61 -5.15
N ALA A 396 -5.02 -30.55 -5.80
CA ALA A 396 -4.23 -29.40 -6.23
C ALA A 396 -4.12 -28.30 -5.16
N ASN A 397 -4.70 -28.52 -3.98
CA ASN A 397 -4.74 -27.54 -2.89
C ASN A 397 -3.35 -27.18 -2.38
N THR A 398 -3.35 -26.16 -1.53
CA THR A 398 -2.19 -25.57 -0.91
C THR A 398 -2.34 -25.61 0.61
N VAL A 399 -1.22 -25.71 1.33
CA VAL A 399 -1.17 -25.61 2.79
C VAL A 399 -0.08 -24.64 3.21
N ALA A 400 -0.25 -23.96 4.33
CA ALA A 400 0.80 -23.18 4.97
C ALA A 400 2.01 -24.06 5.32
N MET A 401 3.21 -23.54 5.08
CA MET A 401 4.45 -24.18 5.52
C MET A 401 4.60 -24.10 7.05
N ASP A 402 4.14 -23.00 7.64
CA ASP A 402 4.13 -22.75 9.08
C ASP A 402 2.74 -22.31 9.56
N ALA A 403 1.85 -23.28 9.79
CA ALA A 403 0.45 -22.99 10.09
C ALA A 403 0.29 -22.30 11.46
N GLY A 404 -0.18 -21.05 11.43
CA GLY A 404 -0.33 -20.17 12.59
C GLY A 404 0.61 -18.96 12.58
N SER A 405 1.69 -19.03 11.79
CA SER A 405 2.64 -17.93 11.57
C SER A 405 3.00 -17.73 10.09
N GLU A 406 2.16 -18.20 9.17
CA GLU A 406 2.51 -18.33 7.74
C GLU A 406 2.89 -17.04 7.00
N ASN A 407 2.64 -15.88 7.61
CA ASN A 407 2.95 -14.55 7.07
C ASN A 407 4.00 -13.79 7.90
N THR A 408 4.60 -14.44 8.90
CA THR A 408 5.59 -13.83 9.80
C THR A 408 6.91 -14.57 9.68
N PHE A 409 7.99 -13.82 9.45
CA PHE A 409 9.33 -14.35 9.46
C PHE A 409 9.81 -14.48 10.90
N ASP A 410 9.71 -15.68 11.47
CA ASP A 410 10.07 -15.96 12.85
C ASP A 410 10.70 -17.36 13.03
N THR A 411 10.74 -17.87 14.25
CA THR A 411 11.36 -19.15 14.59
C THR A 411 10.37 -20.32 14.67
N SER A 412 9.07 -20.14 14.39
CA SER A 412 8.09 -21.21 14.58
C SER A 412 8.29 -22.37 13.59
N TYR A 413 8.89 -22.13 12.42
CA TYR A 413 9.34 -23.19 11.52
C TYR A 413 10.18 -24.24 12.26
N TYR A 414 11.23 -23.82 12.95
CA TYR A 414 12.13 -24.73 13.67
C TYR A 414 11.44 -25.38 14.87
N GLN A 415 10.58 -24.66 15.57
CA GLN A 415 9.78 -25.21 16.68
C GLN A 415 8.82 -26.31 16.18
N ASN A 416 8.26 -26.15 14.98
CA ASN A 416 7.46 -27.18 14.34
C ASN A 416 8.29 -28.41 14.00
N LEU A 417 9.52 -28.26 13.50
CA LEU A 417 10.39 -29.40 13.21
C LEU A 417 10.69 -30.23 14.47
N LEU A 418 10.97 -29.57 15.60
CA LEU A 418 11.17 -30.21 16.91
C LEU A 418 9.93 -30.92 17.44
N ALA A 419 8.74 -30.58 16.93
CA ALA A 419 7.47 -31.20 17.28
C ALA A 419 6.97 -32.22 16.25
N ASP A 420 7.83 -32.64 15.31
CA ASP A 420 7.51 -33.52 14.17
C ASP A 420 6.43 -32.96 13.24
N ARG A 421 6.39 -31.64 13.09
CA ARG A 421 5.39 -30.87 12.34
C ARG A 421 5.96 -30.21 11.08
N GLY A 422 7.13 -30.61 10.61
CA GLY A 422 7.61 -30.19 9.28
C GLY A 422 6.67 -30.69 8.20
N VAL A 423 6.29 -29.84 7.23
CA VAL A 423 5.36 -30.23 6.16
C VAL A 423 6.06 -31.11 5.12
N LEU A 424 7.20 -30.66 4.60
CA LEU A 424 7.99 -31.42 3.63
C LEU A 424 8.88 -32.45 4.33
N ALA A 425 9.21 -33.54 3.64
CA ALA A 425 10.14 -34.52 4.18
C ALA A 425 11.56 -33.93 4.28
N SER A 426 11.93 -33.06 3.33
CA SER A 426 13.18 -32.27 3.36
C SER A 426 13.28 -31.30 4.54
N ASP A 427 12.15 -30.91 5.14
CA ASP A 427 12.16 -30.13 6.38
C ASP A 427 12.33 -31.03 7.59
N GLN A 428 11.49 -32.07 7.68
CA GLN A 428 11.48 -32.95 8.84
C GLN A 428 12.78 -33.75 8.99
N THR A 429 13.49 -34.02 7.88
CA THR A 429 14.80 -34.69 7.93
C THR A 429 15.87 -33.88 8.67
N LEU A 430 15.70 -32.57 8.87
CA LEU A 430 16.67 -31.72 9.59
C LEU A 430 16.72 -31.99 11.10
N THR A 431 15.85 -32.85 11.61
CA THR A 431 15.92 -33.36 13.00
C THR A 431 16.32 -34.83 13.07
N ALA A 432 16.62 -35.47 11.93
CA ALA A 432 16.93 -36.89 11.86
C ALA A 432 18.38 -37.23 12.30
N ASP A 433 19.32 -36.30 12.15
CA ASP A 433 20.69 -36.47 12.64
C ASP A 433 21.03 -35.46 13.75
N ASN A 434 21.94 -35.84 14.64
CA ASN A 434 22.25 -35.06 15.84
C ASN A 434 22.90 -33.68 15.52
N ALA A 435 23.61 -33.56 14.40
CA ALA A 435 24.30 -32.32 14.04
C ALA A 435 23.29 -31.27 13.53
N THR A 436 22.41 -31.64 12.60
CA THR A 436 21.36 -30.74 12.10
C THR A 436 20.29 -30.48 13.16
N ALA A 437 19.92 -31.46 13.97
CA ALA A 437 18.99 -31.27 15.09
C ALA A 437 19.50 -30.24 16.11
N ALA A 438 20.81 -30.21 16.38
CA ALA A 438 21.41 -29.20 17.25
C ALA A 438 21.33 -27.79 16.66
N LEU A 439 21.41 -27.65 15.33
CA LEU A 439 21.26 -26.38 14.64
C LEU A 439 19.79 -25.92 14.61
N VAL A 440 18.85 -26.84 14.35
CA VAL A 440 17.41 -26.60 14.48
C VAL A 440 17.07 -26.09 15.88
N GLY A 441 17.60 -26.76 16.92
CA GLY A 441 17.40 -26.35 18.31
C GLY A 441 17.94 -24.95 18.64
N GLN A 442 19.10 -24.58 18.08
CA GLN A 442 19.67 -23.23 18.25
C GLN A 442 18.78 -22.15 17.62
N ASN A 443 18.24 -22.41 16.42
CA ASN A 443 17.41 -21.45 15.70
C ASN A 443 15.97 -21.37 16.28
N ALA A 444 15.44 -22.45 16.85
CA ALA A 444 14.05 -22.53 17.34
C ALA A 444 13.69 -21.56 18.46
N TYR A 445 14.66 -21.10 19.26
CA TYR A 445 14.41 -20.28 20.45
C TYR A 445 15.27 -19.01 20.49
N ASN A 446 15.95 -18.67 19.40
CA ASN A 446 16.80 -17.49 19.32
C ASN A 446 16.60 -16.75 18.00
N MET A 447 15.58 -15.88 17.97
CA MET A 447 15.23 -15.08 16.79
C MET A 447 16.38 -14.19 16.32
N TYR A 448 17.18 -13.63 17.25
CA TYR A 448 18.34 -12.81 16.90
C TYR A 448 19.41 -13.63 16.18
N LEU A 449 19.73 -14.82 16.69
CA LEU A 449 20.68 -15.73 16.07
C LEU A 449 20.19 -16.18 14.69
N PHE A 450 18.94 -16.66 14.60
CA PHE A 450 18.35 -17.10 13.34
C PHE A 450 18.38 -15.97 12.30
N SER A 451 17.86 -14.78 12.63
CA SER A 451 17.83 -13.64 11.70
C SER A 451 19.22 -13.22 11.24
N THR A 452 20.21 -13.24 12.15
CA THR A 452 21.59 -12.88 11.83
C THR A 452 22.22 -13.90 10.88
N ARG A 453 22.11 -15.19 11.19
CA ARG A 453 22.63 -16.27 10.34
C ARG A 453 21.92 -16.27 8.98
N PHE A 454 20.61 -16.06 8.97
CA PHE A 454 19.81 -16.02 7.75
C PHE A 454 20.27 -14.90 6.83
N GLY A 455 20.43 -13.67 7.34
CA GLY A 455 20.96 -12.56 6.55
C GLY A 455 22.35 -12.85 5.98
N GLN A 456 23.26 -13.45 6.77
CA GLN A 456 24.59 -13.84 6.31
C GLN A 456 24.54 -14.92 5.22
N ALA A 457 23.73 -15.95 5.41
CA ALA A 457 23.54 -17.03 4.46
C ALA A 457 22.91 -16.54 3.15
N MET A 458 21.92 -15.63 3.22
CA MET A 458 21.30 -15.00 2.06
C MET A 458 22.29 -14.15 1.26
N VAL A 459 23.18 -13.39 1.93
CA VAL A 459 24.24 -12.63 1.26
C VAL A 459 25.21 -13.54 0.53
N LYS A 460 25.63 -14.64 1.18
CA LYS A 460 26.53 -15.62 0.57
C LYS A 460 25.86 -16.34 -0.60
N MET A 461 24.60 -16.76 -0.44
CA MET A 461 23.82 -17.41 -1.46
C MET A 461 23.62 -16.49 -2.68
N GLY A 462 23.34 -15.21 -2.43
CA GLY A 462 23.24 -14.19 -3.48
C GLY A 462 24.55 -13.92 -4.22
N ALA A 463 25.69 -14.46 -3.78
CA ALA A 463 26.98 -14.33 -4.46
C ALA A 463 27.36 -15.56 -5.30
N ILE A 464 26.49 -16.58 -5.34
CA ILE A 464 26.75 -17.82 -6.08
C ILE A 464 26.72 -17.55 -7.59
N GLN A 465 27.84 -17.85 -8.25
CA GLN A 465 27.99 -17.88 -9.71
C GLN A 465 27.44 -16.62 -10.41
N VAL A 466 27.63 -15.45 -9.78
CA VAL A 466 27.16 -14.17 -10.32
C VAL A 466 27.97 -13.74 -11.54
N LEU A 467 27.28 -13.18 -12.53
CA LEU A 467 27.92 -12.49 -13.64
C LEU A 467 28.25 -11.05 -13.24
N THR A 468 29.48 -10.59 -13.52
CA THR A 468 29.97 -9.25 -13.13
C THR A 468 30.82 -8.63 -14.25
N GLY A 469 31.09 -7.33 -14.13
CA GLY A 469 31.92 -6.59 -15.10
C GLY A 469 31.26 -6.54 -16.48
N THR A 470 31.90 -7.16 -17.47
CA THR A 470 31.38 -7.25 -18.85
C THR A 470 30.70 -8.60 -19.16
N ASN A 471 30.69 -9.54 -18.21
CA ASN A 471 30.03 -10.83 -18.39
C ASN A 471 28.52 -10.69 -18.17
N GLY A 472 27.70 -11.19 -19.10
CA GLY A 472 26.26 -10.98 -19.09
C GLY A 472 25.85 -9.56 -19.49
N GLN A 473 24.58 -9.23 -19.29
CA GLN A 473 23.98 -7.97 -19.76
C GLN A 473 23.16 -7.27 -18.67
N ILE A 474 22.71 -6.05 -18.94
CA ILE A 474 21.60 -5.44 -18.19
C ILE A 474 20.40 -5.56 -19.11
N ARG A 475 19.50 -6.51 -18.83
CA ARG A 475 18.28 -6.67 -19.62
C ARG A 475 17.38 -5.48 -19.39
N THR A 476 16.72 -4.98 -20.43
CA THR A 476 15.69 -3.93 -20.30
C THR A 476 14.31 -4.53 -19.98
N ASN A 477 14.09 -5.78 -20.36
CA ASN A 477 12.93 -6.60 -20.01
C ASN A 477 13.42 -7.91 -19.39
N CYS A 478 12.95 -8.23 -18.18
CA CYS A 478 13.41 -9.41 -17.46
C CYS A 478 12.93 -10.75 -18.03
N ARG A 479 12.09 -10.75 -19.06
CA ARG A 479 11.54 -11.96 -19.68
C ARG A 479 12.25 -12.43 -20.93
N VAL A 480 13.08 -11.58 -21.54
CA VAL A 480 13.72 -11.85 -22.84
C VAL A 480 15.18 -11.47 -22.88
#